data_AF-A0A7J9DDX2-F1
#
_entry.id   AF-A0A7J9DDX2-F1
#
_cell.length_a   1.000
_cell.length_b   1.000
_cell.length_c   1.000
_cell.angle_alpha   90.00
_cell.angle_beta   90.00
_cell.angle_gamma   90.00
#
_symmetry.space_group_name_H-M   'P 1'
#
loop_
_entity.id
_entity.type
_entity.pdbx_description
1 polymer ?
#
loop_
_entity_poly.entity_id
_entity_poly.type
_entity_poly.pdbx_seq_one_letter_code
_entity_poly.pdbx_strand_id
1 'polypeptide(L)' 'MSSNSMSGSWTAKQNKDFERALAVYDKDTPDRWYNVAKAVGGKTVEEVKKHYELLLED' A
#
# COMPACT_ATOMS: atom_id res chain seq x y z
N MET A 1 -11.77 -20.30 -16.18
CA MET A 1 -11.42 -18.88 -15.97
C MET A 1 -11.19 -18.72 -14.48
N SER A 2 -9.93 -18.50 -14.12
CA SER A 2 -9.46 -18.53 -12.73
C SER A 2 -10.28 -17.57 -11.88
N SER A 3 -10.91 -18.12 -10.84
CA SER A 3 -11.63 -17.38 -9.81
C SER A 3 -10.72 -16.28 -9.27
N ASN A 4 -10.98 -15.05 -9.70
CA ASN A 4 -10.25 -13.86 -9.30
C ASN A 4 -10.43 -13.69 -7.79
N SER A 5 -9.45 -14.19 -7.05
CA SER A 5 -9.31 -14.10 -5.61
C SER A 5 -9.73 -12.71 -5.16
N MET A 6 -10.74 -12.63 -4.29
CA MET A 6 -11.16 -11.40 -3.63
C MET A 6 -10.11 -10.92 -2.60
N SER A 7 -8.81 -11.01 -2.93
CA SER A 7 -7.73 -10.33 -2.23
C SER A 7 -7.63 -8.93 -2.86
N GLY A 8 -8.29 -7.96 -2.23
CA GLY A 8 -8.65 -6.67 -2.82
C GLY A 8 -7.58 -6.03 -3.69
N SER A 9 -7.81 -6.01 -5.00
CA SER A 9 -6.99 -5.27 -5.97
C SER A 9 -6.90 -3.79 -5.58
N TRP A 10 -5.69 -3.24 -5.62
CA TRP A 10 -5.46 -1.82 -5.37
C TRP A 10 -6.22 -0.98 -6.41
N THR A 11 -7.12 -0.14 -5.93
CA THR A 11 -7.80 0.82 -6.81
C THR A 11 -6.84 1.96 -7.17
N ALA A 12 -7.08 2.64 -8.30
CA ALA A 12 -6.28 3.81 -8.68
C ALA A 12 -6.27 4.91 -7.61
N LYS A 13 -7.36 5.05 -6.85
CA LYS A 13 -7.42 5.98 -5.71
C LYS A 13 -6.49 5.52 -4.58
N GLN A 14 -6.57 4.26 -4.16
CA GLN A 14 -5.71 3.71 -3.11
C GLN A 14 -4.23 3.78 -3.50
N ASN A 15 -3.89 3.51 -4.77
CA ASN A 15 -2.51 3.62 -5.24
C ASN A 15 -1.98 5.06 -5.16
N LYS A 16 -2.79 6.04 -5.57
CA LYS A 16 -2.44 7.47 -5.42
C LYS A 16 -2.27 7.88 -3.96
N ASP A 17 -3.16 7.42 -3.09
CA ASP A 17 -3.08 7.72 -1.66
C ASP A 17 -1.86 7.02 -1.02
N PHE A 18 -1.48 5.84 -1.51
CA PHE A 18 -0.26 5.13 -1.11
C PHE A 18 1.01 5.85 -1.54
N GLU A 19 1.13 6.25 -2.80
CA GLU A 19 2.29 7.03 -3.28
C GLU A 19 2.45 8.35 -2.51
N ARG A 20 1.34 9.07 -2.26
CA ARG A 20 1.35 10.27 -1.42
C ARG A 20 1.81 9.97 0.00
N ALA A 21 1.30 8.89 0.59
CA ALA A 21 1.69 8.47 1.92
C ALA A 21 3.18 8.07 1.96
N LEU A 22 3.73 7.43 0.94
CA LEU A 22 5.17 7.14 0.85
C LEU A 22 6.03 8.40 0.73
N ALA A 23 5.51 9.45 0.10
CA ALA A 23 6.20 10.74 0.00
C ALA A 23 6.18 11.53 1.33
N VAL A 24 5.16 11.31 2.17
CA VAL A 24 5.06 11.92 3.51
C VAL A 24 5.82 11.12 4.56
N TYR A 25 5.71 9.78 4.51
CA TYR A 25 6.33 8.85 5.44
C TYR A 25 7.52 8.19 4.74
N ASP A 26 8.68 8.80 4.92
CA ASP A 26 9.97 8.34 4.41
C ASP A 26 10.48 7.09 5.15
N LYS A 27 11.73 6.70 4.88
CA LYS A 27 12.36 5.50 5.48
C LYS A 27 12.72 5.69 6.95
N ASP A 28 12.87 6.93 7.41
CA ASP A 28 13.24 7.26 8.79
C ASP A 28 12.00 7.43 9.69
N THR A 29 10.82 7.47 9.08
CA THR A 29 9.55 7.54 9.79
C THR A 29 9.31 6.29 10.63
N PRO A 30 9.20 6.40 11.97
CA PRO A 30 8.80 5.28 12.81
C PRO A 30 7.38 4.83 12.45
N ASP A 31 7.14 3.52 12.50
CA ASP A 31 5.85 2.93 12.13
C ASP A 31 5.35 3.33 10.72
N ARG A 32 6.27 3.62 9.79
CA ARG A 32 6.01 4.03 8.41
C ARG A 32 4.82 3.29 7.79
N TRP A 33 4.87 1.95 7.81
CA TRP A 33 3.87 1.11 7.18
C TRP A 33 2.49 1.18 7.83
N TYR A 34 2.44 1.39 9.15
CA TYR A 34 1.18 1.62 9.87
C TYR A 34 0.57 2.96 9.46
N ASN A 35 1.38 4.01 9.37
CA ASN A 35 0.95 5.33 8.93
C ASN A 35 0.47 5.33 7.46
N VAL A 36 1.17 4.61 6.59
CA VAL A 36 0.77 4.43 5.19
C VAL A 36 -0.55 3.66 5.08
N ALA A 37 -0.70 2.54 5.80
CA ALA A 37 -1.95 1.78 5.82
C ALA A 37 -3.15 2.61 6.30
N LYS A 38 -2.93 3.42 7.34
CA LYS A 38 -3.93 4.35 7.87
C LYS A 38 -4.29 5.45 6.86
N ALA A 39 -3.31 5.98 6.13
CA ALA A 39 -3.52 7.03 5.13
C ALA A 39 -4.26 6.52 3.89
N VAL A 40 -3.94 5.30 3.43
CA VAL A 40 -4.63 4.65 2.30
C VAL A 40 -6.07 4.29 2.67
N GLY A 41 -6.27 3.78 3.89
CA GLY A 41 -7.57 3.34 4.39
C GLY A 41 -8.05 2.03 3.74
N GLY A 42 -8.56 1.11 4.58
CA GLY A 42 -9.07 -0.18 4.11
C GLY A 42 -7.99 -1.13 3.57
N LYS A 43 -6.71 -0.87 3.89
CA LYS A 43 -5.56 -1.74 3.64
C LYS A 43 -4.84 -2.04 4.94
N THR A 44 -4.34 -3.27 5.06
CA THR A 44 -3.50 -3.65 6.21
C THR A 44 -2.04 -3.30 5.95
N VAL A 45 -1.26 -3.30 7.03
CA VAL A 45 0.19 -3.05 6.97
C VAL A 45 0.90 -4.06 6.06
N GLU A 46 0.44 -5.31 6.06
CA GLU A 46 0.98 -6.40 5.26
C GLU A 46 0.67 -6.20 3.77
N GLU A 47 -0.55 -5.78 3.42
CA GLU A 47 -0.92 -5.45 2.04
C GLU A 47 -0.11 -4.27 1.51
N VAL A 48 0.13 -3.26 2.35
CA VAL A 48 0.95 -2.09 2.02
C VAL A 48 2.41 -2.47 1.77
N LYS A 49 3.00 -3.31 2.64
CA LYS A 49 4.37 -3.80 2.46
C LYS A 49 4.53 -4.61 1.18
N LYS A 50 3.62 -5.56 0.93
CA LYS A 50 3.63 -6.37 -0.29
C LYS A 50 3.48 -5.50 -1.54
N HIS A 51 2.61 -4.49 -1.50
CA HIS A 51 2.44 -3.56 -2.63
C HIS A 51 3.69 -2.72 -2.87
N TYR A 52 4.39 -2.32 -1.81
CA TYR A 52 5.67 -1.63 -1.92
C TYR A 52 6.76 -2.51 -2.53
N GLU A 53 6.85 -3.78 -2.15
CA GLU A 53 7.79 -4.73 -2.74
C GLU A 53 7.54 -4.90 -4.24
N LEU A 54 6.27 -5.05 -4.65
CA LEU A 54 5.89 -5.11 -6.06
C LEU A 54 6.25 -3.82 -6.81
N LEU A 55 6.13 -2.65 -6.18
CA LEU A 55 6.52 -1.36 -6.77
C LEU A 55 8.05 -1.25 -6.97
N LEU A 56 8.86 -1.96 -6.19
CA LEU A 56 10.32 -1.98 -6.36
C LEU A 56 10.78 -2.97 -7.43
N GLU A 57 9.98 -3.99 -7.71
CA GLU A 57 10.26 -5.00 -8.74
C GLU A 57 9.84 -4.54 -10.15
N ASP A 58 8.96 -3.53 -10.26
CA ASP A 58 8.54 -2.86 -11.51
C ASP A 58 9.46 -1.67 -11.85
#